data_AF-A0A183SMR6-F1
#
_entry.id   AF-A0A183SMR6-F1
#
_cell.length_a   1.000
_cell.length_b   1.000
_cell.length_c   1.000
_cell.angle_alpha   90.00
_cell.angle_beta   90.00
_cell.angle_gamma   90.00
#
_symmetry.space_group_name_H-M   'P 1'
#
loop_
_entity.id
_entity.type
_entity.pdbx_description
1 polymer ?
#
loop_
_entity_poly.entity_id
_entity_poly.type
_entity_poly.pdbx_seq_one_letter_code
_entity_poly.pdbx_strand_id
1 'polypeptide(L)'
;METSVSPRKLFKMLNLYIFWGVMLLTLIPFTLVSSAMKIVGQKTFPDDVFLSIVVTVSAAFNAASRVLWGPLGDSLSFKLPLCINNFFYCALLITFPFVSVVSAAGRYLYAIWMILMFICIGGNFVLLPFGVSRAFGQKYFAINYGIVFTAVVRVFM
;
A
#
# COMPACT_ATOMS: atom_id res chain seq x y z
N MET A 1 -25.53 -9.19 -13.03
CA MET A 1 -25.89 -7.75 -13.08
C MET A 1 -24.61 -6.93 -12.97
N GLU A 2 -24.14 -6.34 -14.06
CA GLU A 2 -23.04 -5.38 -14.02
C GLU A 2 -23.52 -4.09 -13.34
N THR A 3 -23.13 -3.86 -12.09
CA THR A 3 -23.44 -2.63 -11.38
C THR A 3 -22.55 -1.51 -11.91
N SER A 4 -22.91 -0.88 -13.03
CA SER A 4 -22.21 0.31 -13.54
C SER A 4 -22.74 1.57 -12.85
N VAL A 5 -22.10 1.98 -11.75
CA VAL A 5 -22.50 3.15 -10.95
C VAL A 5 -22.01 4.44 -11.61
N SER A 6 -22.93 5.37 -11.90
CA SER A 6 -22.54 6.68 -12.41
C SER A 6 -21.88 7.55 -11.33
N PRO A 7 -20.93 8.44 -11.69
CA PRO A 7 -20.21 9.27 -10.71
C PRO A 7 -21.11 10.09 -9.79
N ARG A 8 -22.27 10.55 -10.28
CA ARG A 8 -23.25 11.30 -9.46
C ARG A 8 -23.90 10.45 -8.37
N LYS A 9 -24.10 9.16 -8.62
CA LYS A 9 -24.64 8.20 -7.64
C LYS A 9 -23.57 7.74 -6.65
N LEU A 10 -22.29 7.75 -7.06
CA LEU A 10 -21.15 7.37 -6.25
C LEU A 10 -21.07 8.14 -4.93
N PHE A 11 -21.28 9.46 -4.95
CA PHE A 11 -21.24 10.34 -3.76
C PHE A 11 -22.27 9.98 -2.68
N LYS A 12 -23.32 9.25 -3.04
CA LYS A 12 -24.37 8.79 -2.11
C LYS A 12 -24.07 7.41 -1.51
N MET A 13 -23.01 6.73 -1.94
CA MET A 13 -22.69 5.38 -1.50
C MET A 13 -21.69 5.39 -0.35
N LEU A 14 -22.01 4.71 0.75
CA LEU A 14 -21.09 4.53 1.89
C LEU A 14 -19.76 3.88 1.45
N ASN A 15 -19.81 2.95 0.49
CA ASN A 15 -18.64 2.28 -0.05
C ASN A 15 -17.60 3.27 -0.60
N LEU A 16 -18.02 4.43 -1.16
CA LEU A 16 -17.09 5.45 -1.63
C LEU A 16 -16.21 5.94 -0.47
N TYR A 17 -16.83 6.34 0.63
CA TYR A 17 -16.12 6.88 1.80
C TYR A 17 -15.24 5.83 2.47
N ILE A 18 -15.63 4.56 2.46
CA ILE A 18 -14.80 3.45 2.94
C ILE A 18 -13.54 3.31 2.07
N PHE A 19 -13.68 3.19 0.75
CA PHE A 19 -12.52 3.08 -0.15
C PHE A 19 -11.64 4.34 -0.11
N TRP A 20 -12.26 5.51 0.03
CA TRP A 20 -11.58 6.79 0.15
C TRP A 20 -10.73 6.85 1.44
N GLY A 21 -11.29 6.43 2.57
CA GLY A 21 -10.57 6.34 3.85
C GLY A 21 -9.44 5.30 3.81
N VAL A 22 -9.67 4.13 3.22
CA VAL A 22 -8.63 3.11 3.05
C VAL A 22 -7.49 3.63 2.17
N MET A 23 -7.80 4.31 1.06
CA MET A 23 -6.77 4.92 0.21
C MET A 23 -5.92 5.93 0.97
N LEU A 24 -6.55 6.82 1.72
CA LEU A 24 -5.86 7.81 2.53
C LEU A 24 -4.93 7.15 3.55
N LEU A 25 -5.44 6.17 4.30
CA LEU A 25 -4.68 5.44 5.31
C LEU A 25 -3.55 4.57 4.73
N THR A 26 -3.64 4.16 3.46
CA THR A 26 -2.57 3.41 2.79
C THR A 26 -1.52 4.33 2.17
N LEU A 27 -1.92 5.46 1.57
CA LEU A 27 -1.03 6.35 0.83
C LEU A 27 -0.19 7.26 1.75
N ILE A 28 -0.70 7.66 2.92
CA ILE A 28 0.07 8.45 3.90
C ILE A 28 1.29 7.66 4.43
N PRO A 29 1.15 6.43 4.95
CA PRO A 29 2.31 5.66 5.40
C PRO A 29 3.23 5.28 4.24
N PHE A 30 2.69 5.01 3.04
CA PHE A 30 3.51 4.75 1.86
C PHE A 30 4.47 5.91 1.55
N THR A 31 3.93 7.14 1.49
CA THR A 31 4.74 8.34 1.23
C THR A 31 5.76 8.56 2.33
N LEU A 32 5.35 8.42 3.60
CA LEU A 32 6.25 8.53 4.75
C LEU A 32 7.38 7.50 4.71
N VAL A 33 7.08 6.22 4.47
CA VAL A 33 8.08 5.14 4.37
C VAL A 33 9.04 5.42 3.22
N SER A 34 8.51 5.78 2.04
CA SER A 34 9.34 6.05 0.86
C SER A 34 10.30 7.22 1.06
N SER A 35 9.91 8.25 1.82
CA SER A 35 10.80 9.39 2.12
C SER A 35 11.73 9.15 3.32
N ALA A 36 11.25 8.47 4.36
CA ALA A 36 11.97 8.33 5.62
C ALA A 36 12.93 7.13 5.65
N MET A 37 12.75 6.12 4.80
CA MET A 37 13.54 4.88 4.84
C MET A 37 15.06 5.12 4.78
N LYS A 38 15.53 5.95 3.84
CA LYS A 38 16.97 6.28 3.75
C LYS A 38 17.46 7.06 4.95
N ILE A 39 16.67 8.02 5.44
CA ILE A 39 17.02 8.88 6.58
C ILE A 39 17.15 8.06 7.86
N VAL A 40 16.16 7.19 8.12
CA VAL A 40 16.17 6.29 9.29
C VAL A 40 17.30 5.27 9.18
N GLY A 41 17.49 4.70 8.00
CA GLY A 41 18.55 3.75 7.73
C GLY A 41 19.96 4.35 7.93
N GLN A 42 20.20 5.56 7.45
CA GLN A 42 21.49 6.26 7.59
C GLN A 42 21.82 6.60 9.05
N LYS A 43 20.81 6.89 9.88
CA LYS A 43 21.02 7.12 11.32
C LYS A 43 21.49 5.86 12.06
N THR A 44 21.11 4.68 11.58
CA THR A 44 21.43 3.40 12.22
C THR A 44 22.64 2.72 11.58
N PHE A 45 22.85 2.89 10.28
CA PHE A 45 23.91 2.26 9.51
C PHE A 45 24.58 3.29 8.58
N PRO A 46 25.87 3.60 8.75
CA PRO A 46 26.59 4.56 7.89
C PRO A 46 26.95 4.01 6.50
N ASP A 47 26.28 2.94 6.03
CA ASP A 47 26.55 2.26 4.75
C ASP A 47 25.45 2.59 3.72
N ASP A 48 25.69 3.64 2.94
CA ASP A 48 24.78 4.13 1.90
C ASP A 48 24.59 3.16 0.73
N VAL A 49 25.61 2.36 0.44
CA VAL A 49 25.57 1.36 -0.64
C VAL A 49 24.60 0.27 -0.24
N PHE A 50 24.70 -0.22 0.99
CA PHE A 50 23.76 -1.20 1.51
C PHE A 50 22.32 -0.70 1.53
N LEU A 51 22.09 0.52 2.04
CA LEU A 51 20.75 1.10 2.07
C LEU A 51 20.16 1.21 0.66
N SER A 52 20.98 1.62 -0.32
CA SER A 52 20.56 1.73 -1.72
C SER A 52 20.25 0.36 -2.34
N ILE A 53 21.02 -0.68 -2.01
CA ILE A 53 20.73 -2.06 -2.44
C ILE A 53 19.40 -2.53 -1.84
N VAL A 54 19.19 -2.34 -0.54
CA VAL A 54 17.94 -2.72 0.14
C VAL A 54 16.75 -2.03 -0.52
N VAL A 55 16.81 -0.72 -0.73
CA VAL A 55 15.76 0.05 -1.43
C VAL A 55 15.48 -0.53 -2.82
N THR A 56 16.53 -0.83 -3.59
CA THR A 56 16.41 -1.33 -4.96
C THR A 56 15.78 -2.73 -4.99
N VAL A 57 16.21 -3.62 -4.10
CA VAL A 57 15.65 -4.96 -3.96
C VAL A 57 14.19 -4.88 -3.52
N SER A 58 13.86 -4.07 -2.50
CA SER A 58 12.48 -3.84 -2.07
C SER A 58 11.60 -3.31 -3.21
N ALA A 59 12.11 -2.40 -4.04
CA ALA A 59 11.40 -1.90 -5.21
C ALA A 59 11.13 -3.01 -6.26
N ALA A 60 12.10 -3.88 -6.52
CA ALA A 60 11.90 -5.04 -7.39
C ALA A 60 10.82 -5.99 -6.83
N PHE A 61 10.82 -6.24 -5.52
CA PHE A 61 9.78 -7.03 -4.86
C PHE A 61 8.41 -6.34 -4.86
N ASN A 62 8.34 -5.00 -4.82
CA ASN A 62 7.08 -4.26 -5.02
C ASN A 62 6.49 -4.50 -6.42
N ALA A 63 7.34 -4.55 -7.46
CA ALA A 63 6.87 -4.87 -8.81
C ALA A 63 6.41 -6.34 -8.88
N ALA A 64 7.21 -7.27 -8.34
CA ALA A 64 6.87 -8.69 -8.32
C ALA A 64 5.60 -9.00 -7.52
N SER A 65 5.38 -8.31 -6.39
CA SER A 65 4.20 -8.55 -5.56
C SER A 65 2.90 -8.23 -6.29
N ARG A 66 2.90 -7.26 -7.22
CA ARG A 66 1.70 -6.95 -8.03
C ARG A 66 1.26 -8.13 -8.88
N VAL A 67 2.22 -8.90 -9.41
CA VAL A 67 1.94 -10.12 -10.18
C VAL A 67 1.39 -11.23 -9.29
N LEU A 68 1.91 -11.36 -8.06
CA LEU A 68 1.46 -12.36 -7.09
C LEU A 68 0.06 -12.06 -6.53
N TRP A 69 -0.23 -10.78 -6.23
CA TRP A 69 -1.51 -10.37 -5.65
C TRP A 69 -2.67 -10.35 -6.65
N GLY A 70 -2.39 -10.31 -7.96
CA GLY A 70 -3.42 -10.37 -9.00
C GLY A 70 -4.28 -11.64 -8.92
N PRO A 71 -3.70 -12.84 -9.12
CA PRO A 71 -4.43 -14.11 -9.05
C PRO A 71 -5.06 -14.39 -7.68
N LEU A 72 -4.39 -13.95 -6.59
CA LEU A 72 -4.91 -14.04 -5.23
C LEU A 72 -6.17 -13.18 -5.05
N GLY A 73 -6.18 -11.97 -5.62
CA GLY A 73 -7.33 -11.06 -5.62
C GLY A 73 -8.49 -11.57 -6.48
N ASP A 74 -8.21 -12.30 -7.56
CA ASP A 74 -9.24 -12.90 -8.41
C ASP A 74 -9.94 -14.09 -7.76
N SER A 75 -9.20 -14.87 -6.95
CA SER A 75 -9.71 -16.10 -6.32
C SER A 75 -10.43 -15.85 -4.99
N LEU A 76 -10.03 -14.82 -4.25
CA LEU A 76 -10.59 -14.48 -2.93
C LEU A 76 -11.50 -13.24 -3.04
N SER A 77 -12.55 -13.17 -2.21
CA SER A 77 -13.33 -11.94 -2.06
C SER A 77 -12.40 -10.80 -1.64
N PHE A 78 -12.11 -9.86 -2.54
CA PHE A 78 -11.15 -8.75 -2.42
C PHE A 78 -11.10 -8.04 -1.05
N LYS A 79 -12.20 -8.03 -0.31
CA LYS A 79 -12.33 -7.45 1.03
C LYS A 79 -11.38 -8.10 2.04
N LEU A 80 -11.31 -9.43 2.05
CA LEU A 80 -10.53 -10.18 3.05
C LEU A 80 -9.01 -10.02 2.83
N PRO A 81 -8.46 -10.19 1.60
CA PRO A 81 -7.06 -9.92 1.32
C PRO A 81 -6.66 -8.46 1.62
N LEU A 82 -7.52 -7.49 1.29
CA LEU A 82 -7.26 -6.08 1.55
C LEU A 82 -7.15 -5.79 3.05
N CYS A 83 -8.09 -6.29 3.86
CA CYS A 83 -8.05 -6.11 5.32
C CYS A 83 -6.82 -6.79 5.96
N ILE A 84 -6.52 -8.03 5.57
CA ILE A 84 -5.35 -8.76 6.09
C ILE A 84 -4.06 -8.03 5.71
N ASN A 85 -3.93 -7.62 4.45
CA ASN A 85 -2.76 -6.90 3.96
C ASN A 85 -2.57 -5.56 4.68
N ASN A 86 -3.66 -4.82 4.92
CA ASN A 86 -3.58 -3.53 5.61
C ASN A 86 -3.28 -3.70 7.11
N PHE A 87 -3.84 -4.72 7.77
CA PHE A 87 -3.52 -5.03 9.16
C PHE A 87 -2.06 -5.44 9.33
N PHE A 88 -1.56 -6.30 8.43
CA PHE A 88 -0.16 -6.71 8.41
C PHE A 88 0.77 -5.50 8.14
N TYR A 89 0.37 -4.62 7.22
CA TYR A 89 1.11 -3.38 6.97
C TYR A 89 1.16 -2.45 8.19
N CYS A 90 0.06 -2.28 8.91
CA CYS A 90 0.03 -1.53 10.18
C CYS A 90 0.98 -2.14 11.23
N ALA A 91 0.98 -3.47 11.38
CA ALA A 91 1.89 -4.13 12.31
C ALA A 91 3.36 -3.91 11.94
N LEU A 92 3.70 -3.97 10.64
CA LEU A 92 5.05 -3.67 10.15
C LEU A 92 5.45 -2.22 10.44
N LEU A 93 4.55 -1.25 10.24
CA LEU A 93 4.81 0.16 10.52
C LEU A 93 5.06 0.44 12.00
N ILE A 94 4.25 -0.16 12.89
CA ILE A 94 4.41 0.00 14.34
C ILE A 94 5.72 -0.62 14.82
N THR A 95 6.12 -1.76 14.25
CA THR A 95 7.34 -2.47 14.65
C THR A 95 8.61 -1.90 14.03
N PHE A 96 8.52 -1.14 12.94
CA PHE A 96 9.68 -0.61 12.21
C PHE A 96 10.66 0.24 13.04
N PRO A 97 10.22 1.18 13.90
CA PRO A 97 11.15 1.95 14.74
C PRO A 97 11.94 1.09 15.74
N PHE A 98 11.41 -0.08 16.11
CA PHE A 98 12.07 -1.00 17.05
C PHE A 98 13.15 -1.84 16.37
N VAL A 99 13.07 -2.02 15.05
CA VAL A 99 14.04 -2.80 14.26
C VAL A 99 15.44 -2.18 14.30
N SER A 100 15.54 -0.85 14.37
CA SER A 100 16.82 -0.13 14.45
C SER A 100 17.52 -0.22 15.82
N VAL A 101 16.86 -0.72 16.86
CA VAL A 101 17.42 -0.79 18.23
C VAL A 101 18.18 -2.11 18.46
N VAL A 102 18.01 -3.11 17.59
CA VAL A 102 18.63 -4.43 17.74
C VAL A 102 20.07 -4.42 17.20
N SER A 103 21.04 -4.50 18.11
CA SER A 103 22.47 -4.26 17.87
C SER A 103 23.13 -5.11 16.77
N ALA A 104 23.00 -6.44 16.82
CA ALA A 104 23.75 -7.32 15.91
C ALA A 104 22.97 -7.79 14.67
N ALA A 105 21.64 -7.94 14.79
CA ALA A 105 20.77 -8.42 13.71
C ALA A 105 19.96 -7.31 13.01
N GLY A 106 20.05 -6.06 13.48
CA GLY A 106 19.21 -4.95 13.01
C GLY A 106 19.35 -4.67 11.51
N ARG A 107 20.53 -4.91 10.93
CA ARG A 107 20.79 -4.68 9.48
C ARG A 107 19.97 -5.61 8.59
N TYR A 108 19.95 -6.90 8.90
CA TYR A 108 19.17 -7.90 8.15
C TYR A 108 17.68 -7.76 8.45
N LEU A 109 17.33 -7.49 9.70
CA LEU A 109 15.94 -7.27 10.12
C LEU A 109 15.33 -6.06 9.41
N TYR A 110 16.10 -4.96 9.28
CA TYR A 110 15.72 -3.79 8.51
C TYR A 110 15.44 -4.14 7.05
N ALA A 111 16.34 -4.88 6.39
CA ALA A 111 16.15 -5.27 5.00
C ALA A 111 14.89 -6.12 4.79
N ILE A 112 14.62 -7.07 5.69
CA ILE A 112 13.42 -7.91 5.65
C ILE A 112 12.16 -7.06 5.83
N TRP A 113 12.14 -6.16 6.83
CA TRP A 113 10.99 -5.27 7.05
C TRP A 113 10.71 -4.38 5.84
N MET A 114 11.75 -3.84 5.21
CA MET A 114 11.62 -3.02 4.01
C MET A 114 11.02 -3.81 2.84
N ILE A 115 11.49 -5.03 2.58
CA ILE A 115 10.94 -5.90 1.54
C ILE A 115 9.46 -6.22 1.83
N LEU A 116 9.12 -6.61 3.06
CA LEU A 116 7.75 -6.93 3.46
C LEU A 116 6.81 -5.74 3.28
N MET A 117 7.22 -4.54 3.72
CA MET A 117 6.44 -3.32 3.51
C MET A 117 6.19 -3.06 2.03
N PHE A 118 7.21 -3.19 1.17
CA PHE A 118 7.08 -2.97 -0.26
C PHE A 118 6.17 -4.01 -0.93
N ILE A 119 6.18 -5.26 -0.46
CA ILE A 119 5.23 -6.29 -0.90
C ILE A 119 3.79 -5.87 -0.54
N CYS A 120 3.55 -5.42 0.69
CA CYS A 120 2.24 -4.96 1.15
C CYS A 120 1.73 -3.73 0.40
N ILE A 121 2.63 -2.77 0.13
CA ILE A 121 2.34 -1.59 -0.69
C ILE A 121 1.86 -2.04 -2.08
N GLY A 122 2.61 -2.95 -2.72
CA GLY A 122 2.24 -3.47 -4.04
C GLY A 122 0.90 -4.20 -4.05
N GLY A 123 0.61 -4.98 -2.99
CA GLY A 123 -0.68 -5.63 -2.80
C GLY A 123 -1.84 -4.64 -2.68
N ASN A 124 -1.70 -3.57 -1.89
CA ASN A 124 -2.73 -2.54 -1.79
C ASN A 124 -3.01 -1.85 -3.14
N PHE A 125 -1.97 -1.56 -3.92
CA PHE A 125 -2.12 -0.94 -5.25
C PHE A 125 -2.80 -1.84 -6.29
N VAL A 126 -2.87 -3.16 -6.06
CA VAL A 126 -3.62 -4.09 -6.92
C VAL A 126 -5.02 -4.34 -6.38
N LEU A 127 -5.14 -4.65 -5.09
CA LEU A 127 -6.40 -5.04 -4.46
C LEU A 127 -7.41 -3.90 -4.39
N LEU A 128 -6.95 -2.67 -4.24
CA LEU A 128 -7.82 -1.52 -4.09
C LEU A 128 -8.52 -1.09 -5.38
N PRO A 129 -7.83 -0.88 -6.53
CA PRO A 129 -8.52 -0.66 -7.80
C PRO A 129 -9.40 -1.87 -8.17
N PHE A 130 -8.97 -3.09 -7.85
CA PHE A 130 -9.79 -4.27 -8.06
C PHE A 130 -11.11 -4.21 -7.26
N GLY A 131 -11.04 -3.87 -5.96
CA GLY A 131 -12.22 -3.69 -5.11
C GLY A 131 -13.16 -2.57 -5.58
N VAL A 132 -12.60 -1.44 -6.03
CA VAL A 132 -13.36 -0.33 -6.63
C VAL A 132 -14.07 -0.77 -7.91
N SER A 133 -13.38 -1.53 -8.77
CA SER A 133 -13.95 -2.06 -10.01
C SER A 133 -15.09 -3.04 -9.77
N ARG A 134 -14.98 -3.89 -8.74
CA ARG A 134 -16.03 -4.83 -8.33
C ARG A 134 -17.20 -4.13 -7.63
N ALA A 135 -16.95 -3.07 -6.87
CA ALA A 135 -17.98 -2.36 -6.10
C ALA A 135 -18.79 -1.36 -6.93
N PHE A 136 -18.17 -0.71 -7.93
CA PHE A 136 -18.80 0.37 -8.72
C PHE A 136 -18.92 0.06 -10.22
N GLY A 137 -18.37 -1.07 -10.67
CA GLY A 137 -18.41 -1.53 -12.05
C GLY A 137 -17.31 -0.94 -12.94
N GLN A 138 -17.08 -1.58 -14.08
CA GLN A 138 -15.99 -1.24 -15.01
C GLN A 138 -16.28 -0.01 -15.90
N LYS A 139 -17.56 0.25 -16.21
CA LYS A 139 -17.97 1.28 -17.20
C LYS A 139 -17.48 2.71 -16.88
N TYR A 140 -17.46 3.10 -15.60
CA TYR A 140 -16.97 4.41 -15.14
C TYR A 140 -15.76 4.26 -14.21
N PHE A 141 -15.01 3.16 -14.34
CA PHE A 141 -13.94 2.80 -13.41
C PHE A 141 -12.90 3.90 -13.25
N ALA A 142 -12.37 4.44 -14.35
CA ALA A 142 -11.33 5.48 -14.29
C ALA A 142 -11.78 6.74 -13.51
N ILE A 143 -13.03 7.18 -13.71
CA ILE A 143 -13.57 8.34 -13.01
C ILE A 143 -13.83 8.00 -11.54
N ASN A 144 -14.47 6.87 -11.25
CA ASN A 144 -14.80 6.46 -9.89
C ASN A 144 -13.54 6.21 -9.06
N TYR A 145 -12.52 5.56 -9.63
CA TYR A 145 -11.22 5.36 -9.00
C TYR A 145 -10.47 6.68 -8.82
N GLY A 146 -10.51 7.58 -9.81
CA GLY A 146 -9.95 8.93 -9.69
C GLY A 146 -10.55 9.71 -8.53
N ILE A 147 -11.87 9.63 -8.32
CA ILE A 147 -12.54 10.25 -7.17
C ILE A 147 -12.03 9.66 -5.85
N VAL A 148 -11.86 8.33 -5.76
CA VAL A 148 -11.29 7.70 -4.57
C VAL A 148 -9.83 8.18 -4.36
N PHE A 149 -9.06 8.32 -5.43
CA PHE A 149 -7.66 8.79 -5.37
C PHE A 149 -7.53 10.26 -4.92
N THR A 150 -8.56 11.09 -5.14
CA THR A 150 -8.56 12.49 -4.67
C THR A 150 -8.46 12.65 -3.16
N ALA A 151 -8.65 11.57 -2.39
CA ALA A 151 -8.42 11.54 -0.94
C ALA A 151 -7.05 12.12 -0.54
N VAL A 152 -6.05 11.92 -1.39
CA VAL A 152 -4.68 12.34 -1.14
C VAL A 152 -4.46 13.81 -1.49
N VAL A 153 -5.01 14.27 -2.62
CA VAL A 153 -4.74 15.63 -3.15
C VAL A 153 -5.20 16.74 -2.19
N ARG A 154 -6.25 16.48 -1.39
CA ARG A 154 -6.81 17.48 -0.47
C ARG A 154 -6.09 17.57 0.89
N VAL A 155 -5.19 16.64 1.21
CA VAL A 155 -4.43 16.65 2.48
C VAL A 155 -3.08 17.34 2.33
N PHE A 156 -2.57 17.46 1.10
CA PHE A 156 -1.27 18.06 0.78
C PHE A 156 -1.36 19.48 0.20
N MET A 157 -2.52 20.13 0.26
CA MET A 157 -2.75 21.54 -0.11
C MET A 157 -3.29 22.30 1.10
#